data_AF-A0A9D7VI23-F1
#
_entry.id   AF-A0A9D7VI23-F1
#
_cell.length_a   1.000
_cell.length_b   1.000
_cell.length_c   1.000
_cell.angle_alpha   90.00
_cell.angle_beta   90.00
_cell.angle_gamma   90.00
#
_symmetry.space_group_name_H-M   'P 1'
#
loop_
_entity.id
_entity.type
_entity.pdbx_description
1 polymer ?
#
loop_
_entity_poly.entity_id
_entity_poly.type
_entity_poly.pdbx_seq_one_letter_code
_entity_poly.pdbx_strand_id
1 'polypeptide(L)' 'MTRRIINFRKTGEYYRRDDEVHHQRLYDTATIANALQQLGFGVQSTHSYGEYKLSPGHAVFIARRLS' A
#
# COMPACT_ATOMS: atom_id res chain seq x y z
N MET A 1 12.55 3.40 2.84
CA MET A 1 11.88 4.18 3.89
C MET A 1 11.65 3.27 5.09
N THR A 2 11.97 3.73 6.30
CA THR A 2 11.73 2.96 7.54
C THR A 2 10.70 3.71 8.38
N ARG A 3 9.62 3.03 8.79
CA ARG A 3 8.54 3.62 9.60
C ARG A 3 8.50 2.90 10.94
N ARG A 4 8.46 3.66 12.04
CA ARG A 4 8.25 3.12 13.39
C ARG A 4 6.87 3.52 13.86
N ILE A 5 6.07 2.55 14.29
CA ILE A 5 4.71 2.76 14.79
C ILE A 5 4.63 2.18 16.19
N ILE A 6 4.02 2.92 17.11
CA ILE A 6 3.76 2.46 18.48
C ILE A 6 2.25 2.49 18.66
N ASN A 7 1.67 1.35 19.01
CA ASN A 7 0.23 1.22 19.26
C ASN A 7 0.00 0.93 20.74
N PHE A 8 -1.00 1.58 21.32
CA PHE A 8 -1.51 1.28 22.64
C PHE A 8 -2.94 0.77 22.50
N ARG A 9 -3.18 -0.48 22.91
CA ARG A 9 -4.52 -1.07 22.91
C ARG A 9 -4.98 -1.24 24.35
N LYS A 10 -6.14 -0.68 24.70
CA LYS A 10 -6.74 -0.88 26.04
C LYS A 10 -7.12 -2.35 26.22
N THR A 11 -6.76 -2.93 27.37
CA THR A 11 -7.03 -4.30 27.78
C THR A 11 -7.42 -4.30 29.25
N GLY A 12 -8.73 -4.30 29.53
CA GLY A 12 -9.25 -4.05 30.88
C GLY A 12 -8.88 -2.65 31.38
N GLU A 13 -8.30 -2.58 32.57
CA GLU A 13 -7.84 -1.34 33.21
C GLU A 13 -6.45 -0.87 32.73
N TYR A 14 -5.74 -1.69 31.96
CA TYR A 14 -4.38 -1.40 31.48
C TYR A 14 -4.32 -1.23 29.97
N TYR A 15 -3.18 -0.78 29.46
CA TYR A 15 -2.88 -0.73 28.03
C TYR A 15 -1.77 -1.69 27.68
N ARG A 16 -1.98 -2.49 26.64
CA ARG A 16 -0.90 -3.21 25.97
C ARG A 16 -0.22 -2.29 24.98
N ARG A 17 1.11 -2.22 25.04
CA ARG A 17 1.94 -1.50 24.08
C ARG A 17 2.54 -2.47 23.07
N ASP A 18 2.47 -2.12 21.80
CA ASP A 18 3.11 -2.84 20.69
C ASP A 18 4.01 -1.86 19.91
N ASP A 19 5.27 -2.25 19.66
CA ASP A 19 6.24 -1.51 18.85
C ASP A 19 6.44 -2.25 17.51
N GLU A 20 6.28 -1.57 16.39
CA GLU A 20 6.38 -2.14 15.04
C GLU A 20 7.33 -1.32 14.17
N VAL A 21 8.26 -2.00 13.48
CA VAL A 21 9.21 -1.38 12.54
C VAL A 21 8.97 -1.95 11.14
N HIS A 22 8.63 -1.06 10.20
CA HIS A 22 8.35 -1.37 8.81
C HIS A 22 9.48 -0.87 7.91
N HIS A 23 10.07 -1.77 7.13
CA HIS A 23 10.98 -1.40 6.04
C HIS A 23 10.25 -1.48 4.70
N GLN A 24 10.12 -0.34 4.03
CA GLN A 24 9.43 -0.23 2.76
C GLN A 24 10.38 0.25 1.66
N ARG A 25 10.28 -0.39 0.50
CA ARG A 25 10.84 0.12 -0.75
C ARG A 25 9.72 0.83 -1.52
N LEU A 26 9.96 2.09 -1.86
CA LEU A 26 9.03 2.88 -2.63
C LEU A 26 9.30 2.66 -4.11
N TYR A 27 8.23 2.50 -4.87
CA TYR A 27 8.26 2.42 -6.32
C TYR A 27 7.31 3.49 -6.85
N ASP A 28 7.70 4.12 -7.96
CA ASP A 28 6.77 4.96 -8.69
C ASP A 28 5.70 4.11 -9.41
N THR A 29 4.59 4.75 -9.75
CA THR A 29 3.44 4.08 -10.35
C THR A 29 3.77 3.39 -11.67
N ALA A 30 4.64 4.00 -12.50
CA ALA A 30 4.98 3.48 -13.82
C ALA A 30 5.82 2.21 -13.71
N THR A 31 6.78 2.18 -12.78
CA THR A 31 7.62 1.00 -12.52
C THR A 31 6.78 -0.24 -12.20
N ILE A 32 5.79 -0.11 -11.30
CA ILE A 32 4.91 -1.24 -10.94
C ILE A 32 3.97 -1.60 -12.08
N ALA A 33 3.40 -0.61 -12.79
CA ALA A 33 2.52 -0.87 -13.92
C ALA A 33 3.23 -1.65 -15.04
N ASN A 34 4.46 -1.24 -15.39
CA ASN A 34 5.27 -1.90 -16.40
C ASN A 34 5.63 -3.34 -16.00
N ALA A 35 6.02 -3.55 -14.74
CA ALA A 35 6.34 -4.90 -14.24
C ALA A 35 5.12 -5.84 -14.34
N LEU A 36 3.93 -5.35 -13.99
CA LEU A 36 2.69 -6.12 -14.12
C LEU A 36 2.33 -6.41 -15.59
N GLN A 37 2.51 -5.43 -16.49
CA GLN A 37 2.29 -5.62 -17.92
C GLN A 37 3.25 -6.67 -18.53
N GLN A 38 4.52 -6.64 -18.15
CA GLN A 38 5.51 -7.64 -18.59
C GLN A 38 5.15 -9.07 -18.13
N LEU A 39 4.41 -9.19 -17.03
CA LEU A 39 3.88 -10.47 -16.54
C LEU A 39 2.56 -10.89 -17.22
N GLY A 40 2.10 -10.16 -18.24
CA GLY A 40 0.90 -10.49 -19.02
C GLY A 40 -0.41 -10.00 -18.42
N PHE A 41 -0.37 -8.98 -17.55
CA PHE A 41 -1.58 -8.34 -17.04
C PHE A 41 -1.97 -7.11 -17.87
N GLY A 42 -3.27 -6.95 -18.09
CA GLY A 42 -3.85 -5.64 -18.40
C GLY A 42 -3.93 -4.83 -17.11
N VAL A 43 -3.36 -3.63 -17.12
CA VAL A 43 -3.20 -2.82 -15.90
C VAL A 43 -3.85 -1.45 -16.08
N GLN A 44 -4.64 -1.07 -15.09
CA GLN A 44 -5.13 0.30 -14.91
C GLN A 44 -4.66 0.83 -13.56
N SER A 45 -4.30 2.11 -13.47
CA SER A 45 -3.95 2.76 -12.21
C SER A 45 -4.89 3.92 -11.91
N THR A 46 -5.15 4.15 -10.63
CA THR A 46 -5.97 5.26 -10.14
C THR A 46 -5.38 5.84 -8.85
N HIS A 47 -5.76 7.08 -8.54
CA HIS A 47 -5.38 7.80 -7.31
C HIS A 47 -6.52 7.86 -6.29
N SER A 48 -7.49 6.96 -6.41
CA SER A 48 -8.58 6.80 -5.44
C SER A 48 -8.88 5.33 -5.17
N TYR A 49 -9.42 5.05 -3.99
CA TYR A 49 -10.03 3.77 -3.64
C TYR A 49 -11.54 3.99 -3.49
N GLY A 50 -12.29 3.68 -4.54
CA GLY A 50 -13.67 4.13 -4.66
C GLY A 50 -13.75 5.66 -4.65
N GLU A 51 -14.56 6.22 -3.76
CA GLU A 51 -14.71 7.67 -3.58
C GLU A 51 -13.57 8.31 -2.76
N TYR A 52 -12.75 7.51 -2.08
CA TYR A 52 -11.66 8.02 -1.25
C TYR A 52 -10.43 8.38 -2.10
N LYS A 53 -10.10 9.67 -2.18
CA LYS A 53 -8.86 10.13 -2.78
C LYS A 53 -7.66 9.76 -1.91
N LEU A 54 -6.62 9.22 -2.55
CA LEU A 54 -5.40 8.84 -1.87
C LEU A 54 -4.50 10.06 -1.64
N SER A 55 -3.73 10.05 -0.55
CA SER A 55 -2.69 11.03 -0.33
C SER A 55 -1.61 10.94 -1.41
N PRO A 56 -0.91 12.05 -1.73
CA PRO A 56 0.19 12.04 -2.69
C PRO A 56 1.19 10.90 -2.44
N GLY A 57 1.69 10.30 -3.51
CA GLY A 57 2.62 9.17 -3.44
C GLY A 57 1.97 7.79 -3.28
N HIS A 58 0.64 7.71 -3.30
CA HIS A 58 -0.08 6.44 -3.30
C HIS A 58 -0.85 6.25 -4.62
N ALA A 59 -0.89 5.01 -5.09
CA ALA A 59 -1.66 4.62 -6.26
C ALA A 59 -2.30 3.25 -6.02
N VAL A 60 -3.45 3.02 -6.66
CA VAL A 60 -4.12 1.72 -6.71
C VAL A 60 -3.93 1.15 -8.11
N PHE A 61 -3.63 -0.15 -8.17
CA PHE A 61 -3.53 -0.90 -9.42
C PHE A 61 -4.68 -1.89 -9.53
N ILE A 62 -5.35 -1.88 -10.68
CA ILE A 62 -6.34 -2.86 -11.07
C ILE A 62 -5.69 -3.69 -12.18
N ALA A 63 -5.28 -4.91 -11.84
CA ALA A 63 -4.59 -5.82 -12.75
C ALA A 63 -5.46 -7.03 -13.07
N ARG A 64 -5.67 -7.30 -14.36
CA ARG A 64 -6.43 -8.47 -14.85
C ARG A 64 -5.55 -9.31 -15.74
N ARG A 65 -5.53 -10.63 -15.53
CA ARG A 65 -4.77 -11.53 -16.40
C ARG A 65 -5.37 -11.50 -17.79
N LEU A 66 -4.54 -11.29 -18.80
CA LEU A 66 -4.97 -11.40 -20.19
C LEU A 66 -5.08 -12.89 -20.52
N SER A 67 -6.28 -13.32 -20.92
CA SER A 67 -6.61 -14.69 -21.34
C SER A 67 -6.12 -14.97 -22.75
#